data_AF-A0A176YHL1-F1
#
_entry.id   AF-A0A176YHL1-F1
#
_cell.length_a   1.000
_cell.length_b   1.000
_cell.length_c   1.000
_cell.angle_alpha   90.00
_cell.angle_beta   90.00
_cell.angle_gamma   90.00
#
_symmetry.space_group_name_H-M   'P 1'
#
loop_
_entity.id
_entity.type
_entity.pdbx_description
1 polymer ?
#
loop_
_entity_poly.entity_id
_entity_poly.type
_entity_poly.pdbx_seq_one_letter_code
_entity_poly.pdbx_strand_id
1 'polypeptide(L)'
;MFRNWRIGSVNGALLAAYFIPAWTLVAFNIMVAPVHGLYERPSVAVALFLSDHLQMAGTSTVRAAWLLALGRLTVVAFLAIFLALLSIPRVRKSGGSDEALGIALAIGSLISFASMVMASKVGEMAALRLHATELLLLLGAAIVMVIERPEAPRAVEAVAPLALGQAELLHNR
;
A
#
# COMPACT_ATOMS: atom_id res chain seq x y z
N MET A 1 16.24 -12.60 18.38
CA MET A 1 15.16 -13.05 17.48
C MET A 1 15.03 -12.21 16.19
N PHE A 2 15.57 -10.97 16.13
CA PHE A 2 15.43 -10.05 14.99
C PHE A 2 16.55 -10.07 13.93
N ARG A 3 17.56 -10.95 14.06
CA ARG A 3 18.83 -10.82 13.33
C ARG A 3 18.76 -10.99 11.79
N ASN A 4 17.60 -11.39 11.24
CA ASN A 4 17.41 -11.68 9.81
C ASN A 4 16.20 -10.94 9.17
N TRP A 5 15.62 -9.92 9.83
CA TRP A 5 14.53 -9.14 9.23
C TRP A 5 15.09 -7.90 8.53
N ARG A 6 14.66 -7.67 7.28
CA ARG A 6 14.91 -6.44 6.52
C ARG A 6 14.15 -5.28 7.18
N ILE A 7 14.73 -4.08 7.18
CA ILE A 7 14.11 -2.90 7.81
C ILE A 7 12.78 -2.57 7.12
N GLY A 8 12.67 -2.78 5.81
CA GLY A 8 11.47 -2.58 5.01
C GLY A 8 10.35 -3.56 5.37
N SER A 9 10.68 -4.80 5.74
CA SER A 9 9.68 -5.75 6.23
C SER A 9 9.13 -5.36 7.60
N VAL A 10 9.99 -4.89 8.52
CA VAL A 10 9.56 -4.38 9.83
C VAL A 10 8.71 -3.12 9.65
N ASN A 11 9.17 -2.17 8.84
CA ASN A 11 8.47 -0.92 8.59
C ASN A 11 7.11 -1.15 7.92
N GLY A 12 7.06 -1.99 6.89
CA GLY A 12 5.81 -2.38 6.24
C GLY A 12 4.84 -3.06 7.22
N ALA A 13 5.33 -3.87 8.15
CA ALA A 13 4.48 -4.51 9.16
C ALA A 13 3.91 -3.50 10.17
N LEU A 14 4.71 -2.52 10.61
CA LEU A 14 4.26 -1.42 11.46
C LEU A 14 3.20 -0.57 10.76
N LEU A 15 3.43 -0.29 9.48
CA LEU A 15 2.49 0.46 8.66
C LEU A 15 1.17 -0.30 8.53
N ALA A 16 1.21 -1.60 8.23
CA ALA A 16 0.03 -2.44 8.17
C ALA A 16 -0.73 -2.48 9.50
N ALA A 17 -0.01 -2.58 10.63
CA ALA A 17 -0.61 -2.58 11.97
C ALA A 17 -1.36 -1.28 12.30
N TYR A 18 -0.96 -0.14 11.72
CA TYR A 18 -1.67 1.13 11.86
C TYR A 18 -2.82 1.29 10.85
N PHE A 19 -2.53 1.10 9.55
CA PHE A 19 -3.47 1.39 8.47
C PHE A 19 -4.64 0.40 8.41
N ILE A 20 -4.42 -0.89 8.70
CA ILE A 20 -5.49 -1.89 8.68
C ILE A 20 -6.63 -1.47 9.62
N PRO A 21 -6.42 -1.27 10.94
CA PRO A 21 -7.52 -0.87 11.82
C PRO A 21 -8.06 0.53 11.48
N ALA A 22 -7.18 1.51 11.23
CA ALA A 22 -7.59 2.89 11.01
C ALA A 22 -8.48 3.04 9.75
N TRP A 23 -8.07 2.46 8.63
CA TRP A 23 -8.79 2.60 7.36
C TRP A 23 -9.98 1.67 7.25
N THR A 24 -9.93 0.48 7.88
CA THR A 24 -11.09 -0.42 7.96
C THR A 24 -12.23 0.23 8.72
N LEU A 25 -11.95 0.89 9.85
CA LEU A 25 -12.97 1.54 10.66
C LEU A 25 -13.68 2.64 9.87
N VAL A 26 -12.94 3.49 9.15
CA VAL A 26 -13.55 4.54 8.32
C VAL A 26 -14.36 3.95 7.17
N ALA A 27 -13.82 2.94 6.47
CA ALA A 27 -14.55 2.29 5.38
C ALA A 27 -15.84 1.62 5.89
N PHE A 28 -15.80 1.00 7.07
CA PHE A 28 -16.96 0.41 7.70
C PHE A 28 -18.03 1.45 8.07
N ASN A 29 -17.63 2.58 8.65
CA ASN A 29 -18.55 3.68 8.95
C ASN A 29 -19.23 4.21 7.69
N ILE A 30 -18.50 4.34 6.57
CA ILE A 30 -19.07 4.74 5.28
C ILE A 30 -20.02 3.66 4.72
N MET A 31 -19.72 2.37 4.86
CA MET A 31 -20.60 1.29 4.40
C MET A 31 -21.93 1.26 5.17
N VAL A 32 -21.90 1.44 6.50
CA VAL A 32 -23.09 1.41 7.35
C VAL A 32 -23.92 2.69 7.20
N ALA A 33 -23.26 3.85 7.20
CA ALA A 33 -23.90 5.15 7.16
C ALA A 33 -23.11 6.11 6.24
N PRO A 34 -23.30 6.04 4.90
CA PRO A 34 -22.42 6.73 3.95
C PRO A 34 -22.43 8.25 4.07
N VAL A 35 -23.56 8.84 4.46
CA VAL A 35 -23.60 10.28 4.72
C VAL A 35 -22.83 10.58 6.00
N HIS A 36 -23.16 9.95 7.13
CA HIS A 36 -22.49 10.21 8.40
C HIS A 36 -20.98 9.93 8.35
N GLY A 37 -20.61 8.76 7.84
CA GLY A 37 -19.22 8.34 7.70
C GLY A 37 -18.40 9.25 6.79
N LEU A 38 -19.01 9.86 5.76
CA LEU A 38 -18.29 10.81 4.90
C LEU A 38 -18.01 12.14 5.63
N TYR A 39 -18.89 12.58 6.55
CA TYR A 39 -18.70 13.79 7.35
C TYR A 39 -17.90 13.58 8.65
N GLU A 40 -17.39 12.37 8.90
CA GLU A 40 -16.42 12.17 9.98
C GLU A 40 -15.08 12.84 9.65
N ARG A 41 -14.33 13.20 10.70
CA ARG A 41 -13.02 13.87 10.61
C ARG A 41 -12.08 13.31 9.53
N PRO A 42 -12.00 11.98 9.27
CA PRO A 42 -11.11 11.41 8.26
C PRO A 42 -11.54 11.62 6.81
N SER A 43 -12.73 12.14 6.53
CA SER A 43 -13.28 12.29 5.17
C SER A 43 -14.11 13.56 4.96
N VAL A 44 -14.34 14.35 6.01
CA VAL A 44 -15.13 15.60 5.96
C VAL A 44 -14.60 16.59 4.92
N ALA A 45 -13.28 16.68 4.78
CA ALA A 45 -12.64 17.49 3.75
C ALA A 45 -13.02 17.06 2.34
N VAL A 46 -13.14 15.76 2.09
CA VAL A 46 -13.54 15.21 0.79
C VAL A 46 -15.02 15.50 0.54
N ALA A 47 -15.89 15.36 1.56
CA ALA A 47 -17.31 15.71 1.46
C ALA A 47 -17.51 17.17 1.03
N LEU A 48 -16.89 18.08 1.77
CA LEU A 48 -17.01 19.52 1.55
C LEU A 48 -16.43 19.92 0.20
N PHE A 49 -15.29 19.34 -0.20
CA PHE A 49 -14.72 19.62 -1.51
C PHE A 49 -15.65 19.17 -2.65
N LEU A 50 -16.20 17.94 -2.56
CA LEU A 50 -17.13 17.43 -3.57
C LEU A 50 -18.43 18.24 -3.65
N SER A 51 -18.93 18.68 -2.50
CA SER A 51 -20.13 19.50 -2.41
C SER A 51 -19.88 20.90 -2.99
N ASP A 52 -18.84 21.57 -2.52
CA ASP A 52 -18.63 23.01 -2.78
C ASP A 52 -17.97 23.29 -4.13
N HIS A 53 -17.06 22.42 -4.59
CA HIS A 53 -16.29 22.66 -5.81
C HIS A 53 -16.83 21.88 -7.02
N LEU A 54 -17.39 20.69 -6.81
CA LEU A 54 -17.94 19.87 -7.89
C LEU A 54 -19.46 19.93 -8.00
N GLN A 55 -20.13 20.69 -7.11
CA GLN A 55 -21.60 20.83 -7.05
C GLN A 55 -22.33 19.48 -7.11
N MET A 56 -21.72 18.45 -6.50
CA MET A 56 -22.27 17.10 -6.57
C MET A 56 -23.55 17.00 -5.74
N ALA A 57 -24.65 16.60 -6.37
CA ALA A 57 -25.91 16.31 -5.70
C ALA A 57 -25.73 15.19 -4.65
N GLY A 58 -26.61 15.14 -3.63
CA GLY A 58 -26.47 14.21 -2.50
C GLY A 58 -26.32 12.73 -2.88
N THR A 59 -26.86 12.30 -4.01
CA THR A 59 -26.69 10.92 -4.50
C THR A 59 -25.32 10.63 -5.10
N SER A 60 -24.65 11.62 -5.72
CA SER A 60 -23.30 11.46 -6.28
C SER A 60 -22.21 11.57 -5.21
N THR A 61 -22.43 12.36 -4.16
CA THR A 61 -21.53 12.41 -2.99
C THR A 61 -21.50 11.07 -2.25
N VAL A 62 -22.65 10.41 -2.11
CA VAL A 62 -22.73 9.03 -1.58
C VAL A 62 -21.94 8.05 -2.44
N ARG A 63 -22.08 8.09 -3.77
CA ARG A 63 -21.29 7.21 -4.65
C ARG A 63 -19.79 7.44 -4.51
N ALA A 64 -19.36 8.69 -4.40
CA ALA A 64 -17.97 9.03 -4.16
C ALA A 64 -17.47 8.54 -2.79
N ALA A 65 -18.32 8.59 -1.75
CA ALA A 65 -18.01 8.00 -0.45
C ALA A 65 -17.72 6.51 -0.57
N TRP A 66 -18.57 5.77 -1.30
CA TRP A 66 -18.38 4.35 -1.55
C TRP A 66 -17.10 4.06 -2.34
N LEU A 67 -16.78 4.88 -3.35
CA LEU A 67 -15.51 4.75 -4.09
C LEU A 67 -14.30 5.04 -3.21
N LEU A 68 -14.39 6.02 -2.30
CA LEU A 68 -13.33 6.31 -1.33
C LEU A 68 -13.16 5.16 -0.34
N ALA A 69 -14.26 4.62 0.19
CA ALA A 69 -14.25 3.46 1.08
C ALA A 69 -13.65 2.24 0.38
N LEU A 70 -14.04 1.98 -0.88
CA LEU A 70 -13.47 0.92 -1.70
C LEU A 70 -11.96 1.12 -1.89
N GLY A 71 -11.52 2.33 -2.24
CA GLY A 71 -10.10 2.65 -2.37
C GLY A 71 -9.30 2.46 -1.09
N ARG A 72 -9.88 2.76 0.08
CA ARG A 72 -9.24 2.46 1.37
C ARG A 72 -9.19 0.96 1.64
N LEU A 73 -10.26 0.22 1.35
CA LEU A 73 -10.30 -1.23 1.54
C LEU A 73 -9.34 -1.98 0.61
N THR A 74 -9.08 -1.50 -0.61
CA THR A 74 -8.07 -2.12 -1.47
C THR A 74 -6.67 -2.02 -0.87
N VAL A 75 -6.30 -0.86 -0.32
CA VAL A 75 -5.03 -0.68 0.38
C VAL A 75 -4.93 -1.59 1.60
N VAL A 76 -6.00 -1.68 2.40
CA VAL A 76 -6.08 -2.62 3.53
C VAL A 76 -5.91 -4.07 3.08
N ALA A 77 -6.56 -4.47 1.99
CA ALA A 77 -6.45 -5.83 1.46
C ALA A 77 -5.01 -6.17 1.03
N PHE A 78 -4.33 -5.27 0.32
CA PHE A 78 -2.94 -5.47 -0.07
C PHE A 78 -1.99 -5.50 1.14
N LEU A 79 -2.23 -4.67 2.18
CA LEU A 79 -1.47 -4.73 3.42
C LEU A 79 -1.71 -6.03 4.19
N ALA A 80 -2.95 -6.55 4.20
CA ALA A 80 -3.27 -7.82 4.81
C ALA A 80 -2.61 -9.00 4.07
N ILE A 81 -2.62 -8.96 2.73
CA ILE A 81 -1.89 -9.93 1.89
C ILE A 81 -0.39 -9.85 2.19
N PHE A 82 0.18 -8.64 2.24
CA PHE A 82 1.57 -8.44 2.62
C PHE A 82 1.90 -9.09 3.98
N LEU A 83 1.09 -8.86 5.02
CA LEU A 83 1.28 -9.47 6.34
C LEU A 83 1.15 -11.00 6.31
N ALA A 84 0.18 -11.53 5.56
CA ALA A 84 0.01 -12.97 5.39
C ALA A 84 1.24 -13.60 4.72
N LEU A 85 1.73 -13.00 3.62
CA LEU A 85 2.93 -13.45 2.92
C LEU A 85 4.20 -13.30 3.77
N LEU A 86 4.30 -12.22 4.56
CA LEU A 86 5.41 -11.98 5.48
C LEU A 86 5.48 -13.03 6.61
N SER A 87 4.31 -13.52 7.04
CA SER A 87 4.18 -14.58 8.05
C SER A 87 4.63 -15.95 7.52
N ILE A 88 4.64 -16.14 6.20
CA ILE A 88 5.07 -17.38 5.55
C ILE A 88 6.59 -17.34 5.34
N PRO A 89 7.38 -18.19 6.04
CA PRO A 89 8.85 -18.10 6.00
C PRO A 89 9.45 -18.33 4.61
N ARG A 90 8.77 -19.10 3.74
CA ARG A 90 9.19 -19.37 2.36
C ARG A 90 9.13 -18.11 1.48
N VAL A 91 8.02 -17.39 1.54
CA VAL A 91 7.77 -16.18 0.72
C VAL A 91 8.57 -14.99 1.25
N ARG A 92 8.72 -14.88 2.58
CA ARG A 92 9.55 -13.84 3.21
C ARG A 92 11.00 -13.87 2.73
N LYS A 93 11.59 -15.06 2.57
CA LYS A 93 13.00 -15.20 2.13
C LYS A 93 13.20 -14.89 0.65
N SER A 94 12.17 -15.02 -0.18
CA SER A 94 12.23 -14.75 -1.62
C SER A 94 11.86 -13.30 -1.98
N GLY A 95 11.48 -12.46 -1.01
CA GLY A 95 11.04 -11.09 -1.26
C GLY A 95 9.65 -10.98 -1.92
N GLY A 96 8.89 -12.06 -2.01
CA GLY A 96 7.60 -12.09 -2.71
C GLY A 96 6.50 -11.23 -2.06
N SER A 97 6.69 -10.77 -0.82
CA SER A 97 5.80 -9.84 -0.14
C SER A 97 5.93 -8.39 -0.65
N ASP A 98 7.07 -8.03 -1.25
CA ASP A 98 7.41 -6.63 -1.54
C ASP A 98 6.51 -6.01 -2.63
N GLU A 99 5.99 -6.83 -3.55
CA GLU A 99 5.07 -6.39 -4.59
C GLU A 99 3.73 -5.93 -4.02
N ALA A 100 3.15 -6.72 -3.11
CA ALA A 100 1.90 -6.37 -2.43
C ALA A 100 2.06 -5.09 -1.60
N LEU A 101 3.20 -4.94 -0.91
CA LEU A 101 3.52 -3.71 -0.18
C LEU A 101 3.65 -2.52 -1.14
N GLY A 102 4.35 -2.66 -2.25
CA GLY A 102 4.51 -1.61 -3.25
C GLY A 102 3.17 -1.12 -3.81
N ILE A 103 2.25 -2.03 -4.12
CA ILE A 103 0.90 -1.68 -4.60
C ILE A 103 0.12 -0.92 -3.52
N ALA A 104 0.15 -1.41 -2.26
CA ALA A 104 -0.50 -0.73 -1.15
C ALA A 104 0.04 0.70 -0.95
N LEU A 105 1.36 0.87 -1.02
CA LEU A 105 2.01 2.18 -0.85
C LEU A 105 1.66 3.13 -1.99
N ALA A 106 1.62 2.66 -3.24
CA ALA A 106 1.26 3.49 -4.39
C ALA A 106 -0.18 4.00 -4.29
N ILE A 107 -1.14 3.10 -4.08
CA ILE A 107 -2.56 3.45 -3.99
C ILE A 107 -2.82 4.29 -2.73
N GLY A 108 -2.27 3.89 -1.58
CA GLY A 108 -2.43 4.60 -0.32
C GLY A 108 -1.89 6.03 -0.42
N SER A 109 -0.69 6.21 -1.00
CA SER A 109 -0.08 7.53 -1.15
C SER A 109 -0.92 8.43 -2.06
N LEU A 110 -1.47 7.87 -3.15
CA LEU A 110 -2.36 8.60 -4.05
C LEU A 110 -3.63 9.07 -3.33
N ILE A 111 -4.27 8.19 -2.55
CA ILE A 111 -5.49 8.51 -1.80
C ILE A 111 -5.21 9.58 -0.73
N SER A 112 -4.14 9.40 0.07
CA SER A 112 -3.77 10.37 1.11
C SER A 112 -3.38 11.71 0.51
N PHE A 113 -2.63 11.72 -0.61
CA PHE A 113 -2.27 12.95 -1.30
C PHE A 113 -3.50 13.69 -1.85
N ALA A 114 -4.39 12.99 -2.56
CA ALA A 114 -5.61 13.59 -3.09
C ALA A 114 -6.50 14.15 -1.96
N SER A 115 -6.67 13.39 -0.88
CA SER A 115 -7.46 13.81 0.29
C SER A 115 -6.82 15.01 1.00
N MET A 116 -5.48 15.07 1.08
CA MET A 116 -4.75 16.23 1.62
C MET A 116 -4.95 17.48 0.76
N VAL A 117 -4.89 17.36 -0.57
CA VAL A 117 -5.14 18.48 -1.49
C VAL A 117 -6.57 19.00 -1.33
N MET A 118 -7.56 18.11 -1.26
CA MET A 118 -8.96 18.49 -1.00
C MET A 118 -9.12 19.21 0.34
N ALA A 119 -8.51 18.70 1.41
CA ALA A 119 -8.51 19.35 2.72
C ALA A 119 -7.85 20.74 2.70
N SER A 120 -6.78 20.90 1.93
CA SER A 120 -6.13 22.20 1.75
C SER A 120 -7.02 23.21 1.03
N LYS A 121 -7.90 22.77 0.12
CA LYS A 121 -8.79 23.66 -0.62
C LYS A 121 -9.99 24.10 0.22
N VAL A 122 -10.47 23.23 1.11
CA VAL A 122 -11.61 23.50 2.00
C VAL A 122 -11.18 24.24 3.28
N GLY A 123 -9.90 24.22 3.64
CA GLY A 123 -9.39 24.86 4.86
C GLY A 123 -9.54 24.02 6.12
N GLU A 124 -9.85 22.73 5.99
CA GLU A 124 -9.98 21.78 7.10
C GLU A 124 -8.60 21.35 7.61
N MET A 125 -8.00 22.19 8.46
CA MET A 125 -6.64 21.99 8.99
C MET A 125 -6.46 20.65 9.74
N ALA A 126 -7.51 20.18 10.39
CA ALA A 126 -7.48 18.91 11.11
C ALA A 126 -7.40 17.71 10.16
N ALA A 127 -8.19 17.71 9.07
CA ALA A 127 -8.16 16.67 8.05
C ALA A 127 -6.86 16.75 7.20
N LEU A 128 -6.40 17.97 6.91
CA LEU A 128 -5.14 18.20 6.21
C LEU A 128 -3.96 17.58 6.96
N ARG A 129 -3.85 17.84 8.26
CA ARG A 129 -2.77 17.27 9.09
C ARG A 129 -2.84 15.74 9.12
N LEU A 130 -4.05 15.18 9.23
CA LEU A 130 -4.23 13.73 9.22
C LEU A 130 -3.72 13.11 7.91
N HIS A 131 -4.19 13.61 6.76
CA HIS A 131 -3.78 13.07 5.46
C HIS A 131 -2.30 13.33 5.15
N ALA A 132 -1.74 14.45 5.61
CA ALA A 132 -0.30 14.70 5.54
C ALA A 132 0.49 13.68 6.35
N THR A 133 0.05 13.35 7.58
CA THR A 133 0.71 12.32 8.39
C THR A 133 0.62 10.93 7.76
N GLU A 134 -0.54 10.56 7.21
CA GLU A 134 -0.71 9.29 6.49
C GLU A 134 0.22 9.22 5.26
N LEU A 135 0.29 10.30 4.48
CA LEU A 135 1.17 10.39 3.32
C LEU A 135 2.64 10.28 3.71
N LEU A 136 3.07 10.94 4.79
CA LEU A 136 4.45 10.86 5.28
C LEU A 136 4.81 9.44 5.73
N LEU A 137 3.90 8.73 6.41
CA LEU A 137 4.11 7.34 6.81
C LEU A 137 4.29 6.43 5.58
N LEU A 138 3.42 6.58 4.58
CA LEU A 138 3.45 5.80 3.34
C LEU A 138 4.69 6.10 2.49
N LEU A 139 5.04 7.39 2.31
CA LEU A 139 6.25 7.78 1.60
C LEU A 139 7.52 7.34 2.33
N GLY A 140 7.55 7.42 3.67
CA GLY A 140 8.68 6.92 4.46
C GLY A 140 8.91 5.43 4.25
N ALA A 141 7.85 4.63 4.22
CA ALA A 141 7.93 3.21 3.90
C ALA A 141 8.36 2.94 2.45
N ALA A 142 7.85 3.72 1.49
CA ALA A 142 8.25 3.62 0.09
C ALA A 142 9.73 3.93 -0.11
N ILE A 143 10.24 4.97 0.53
CA ILE A 143 11.67 5.36 0.48
C ILE A 143 12.54 4.24 1.02
N VAL A 144 12.20 3.68 2.19
CA VAL A 144 12.93 2.55 2.77
C VAL A 144 12.96 1.36 1.80
N MET A 145 11.82 1.03 1.20
CA MET A 145 11.71 -0.08 0.24
C MET A 145 12.57 0.14 -1.02
N VAL A 146 12.64 1.38 -1.53
CA VAL A 146 13.48 1.74 -2.68
C VAL A 146 14.97 1.65 -2.33
N ILE A 147 15.36 2.07 -1.13
CA ILE A 147 16.76 2.06 -0.69
C ILE A 147 17.22 0.62 -0.37
N GLU A 148 16.39 -0.20 0.26
CA GLU A 148 16.70 -1.58 0.63
C GLU A 148 16.60 -2.58 -0.55
N ARG A 149 16.58 -2.10 -1.80
CA ARG A 149 16.37 -2.90 -3.01
C ARG A 149 17.01 -4.30 -2.88
N PRO A 150 16.21 -5.38 -2.97
CA PRO A 150 16.67 -6.71 -2.63
C PRO A 150 17.91 -7.04 -3.46
N GLU A 151 18.91 -7.69 -2.86
CA GLU A 151 19.99 -8.32 -3.61
C GLU A 151 19.32 -9.09 -4.75
N ALA A 152 19.65 -8.72 -5.99
CA ALA A 152 19.14 -9.40 -7.16
C ALA A 152 19.27 -10.90 -6.89
N PRO A 153 18.24 -11.72 -7.20
CA PRO A 153 18.40 -13.16 -7.09
C PRO A 153 19.72 -13.44 -7.78
N ARG A 154 20.70 -13.99 -7.04
CA ARG A 154 21.85 -14.61 -7.69
C ARG A 154 21.18 -15.55 -8.65
N ALA A 155 21.13 -15.15 -9.93
CA ALA A 155 20.80 -16.04 -11.01
C ALA A 155 21.65 -17.24 -10.67
N VAL A 156 21.00 -18.35 -10.32
CA VAL A 156 21.68 -19.62 -10.22
C VAL A 156 22.49 -19.64 -11.49
N GLU A 157 23.79 -19.48 -11.31
CA GLU A 157 24.78 -19.43 -12.37
C GLU A 157 24.37 -20.61 -13.22
N ALA A 158 23.77 -20.33 -14.38
CA ALA A 158 23.23 -21.35 -15.22
C ALA A 158 24.43 -22.23 -15.49
N VAL A 159 24.47 -23.40 -14.86
CA VAL A 159 25.60 -24.31 -14.93
C VAL A 159 25.80 -24.49 -16.42
N ALA A 160 26.86 -23.86 -16.92
CA ALA A 160 27.18 -23.87 -18.33
C ALA A 160 27.20 -25.34 -18.74
N PRO A 161 26.64 -25.71 -19.91
CA PRO A 161 26.47 -27.10 -20.29
C PRO A 161 27.84 -27.70 -20.65
N LEU A 162 28.65 -28.02 -19.65
CA LEU A 162 29.90 -28.78 -19.77
C LEU A 162 29.64 -30.24 -20.19
N ALA A 163 28.38 -30.69 -20.20
CA ALA A 163 27.99 -32.02 -20.64
C ALA A 163 28.00 -32.22 -22.17
N LEU A 164 27.84 -31.15 -22.97
CA LEU A 164 27.79 -31.27 -24.44
C LEU A 164 29.18 -31.30 -25.09
N GLY A 165 30.19 -30.65 -24.50
CA GLY A 165 31.57 -30.66 -25.03
C GLY A 165 32.33 -31.97 -24.76
N GLN A 166 31.95 -32.73 -23.73
CA GLN A 166 32.64 -33.97 -23.36
C GLN A 166 32.15 -35.19 -24.15
N ALA A 167 30.92 -35.15 -24.69
CA ALA A 167 30.38 -36.20 -25.55
C ALA A 167 31.01 -36.20 -26.96
N GLU A 168 31.35 -35.02 -27.47
CA GLU A 168 31.91 -34.86 -28.83
C GLU A 168 33.38 -35.31 -28.92
N LEU A 169 34.15 -35.17 -27.84
CA LEU A 169 35.55 -35.62 -27.77
C LEU A 169 35.72 -37.15 -27.63
N LEU A 170 34.67 -37.88 -27.22
CA LEU A 170 34.70 -39.34 -27.09
C LEU A 170 34.39 -40.08 -28.40
N HIS A 171 33.82 -39.40 -29.40
CA HIS A 171 33.45 -40.00 -30.69
C HIS A 171 34.51 -39.81 -31.79
N ASN A 172 35.61 -39.09 -31.52
CA ASN A 172 36.67 -38.82 -32.49
C ASN A 172 38.04 -39.31 -31.97
N ARG A 173 38.12 -40.61 -31.68
CA ARG A 173 39.38 -41.34 -31.46
C ARG A 173 39.35 -42.67 -32.20
#